data_AF-A0A1W9QX43-F1
#
_entry.id   AF-A0A1W9QX43-F1
#
_cell.length_a   1.000
_cell.length_b   1.000
_cell.length_c   1.000
_cell.angle_alpha   90.00
_cell.angle_beta   90.00
_cell.angle_gamma   90.00
#
_symmetry.space_group_name_H-M   'P 1'
#
loop_
_entity.id
_entity.type
_entity.pdbx_description
1 polymer ?
#
loop_
_entity_poly.entity_id
_entity_poly.type
_entity_poly.pdbx_seq_one_letter_code
_entity_poly.pdbx_strand_id
1 'polypeptide(L)'
;MFQSNDIIILKITREGLFFSPRDFLPVRDIALQLATTTEVEHFEDRFQWLLAEVMNFDTGILKCKILEYNPYNKNAFNNQSYDVSIVKQLLLSSGDTGKILNLAKRKTQKRESTTRAKPEVIKESRVEEPVVKQKSPKPTNRKIIIEKSISFEFPFIKVKFIDGYAIIRERFYFNDLHKSIDLEIEIKNGFIKKGFGSIKNYFINFLKIKNITVEARVKIQNEEVLILEAQSPDIKKIGPGLIDEVKYRYIRKELLSANDDFDIYTVDELFDETGESGVGPGTFNIDDANFIDDVIKIKSPKHSKQIEYLSALHKHNIIKLRVVKKPFSFLFFLENGDNQFFIWETLFGTDGTYLWLFMKNPGEASDYKSALKDNLDSIKDEISKIQSQGRIRYLKNRPENFRRIFHDYNEKDGFETWKNAINELVLIPA
;
A
#
# COMPACT_ATOMS: atom_id res chain seq x y z
N MET A 1 6.09 27.53 34.64
CA MET A 1 5.11 26.61 35.26
C MET A 1 4.29 26.00 34.13
N PHE A 2 4.03 24.69 34.16
CA PHE A 2 3.31 24.00 33.07
C PHE A 2 1.85 24.46 33.01
N GLN A 3 1.40 24.88 31.82
CA GLN A 3 0.02 25.27 31.55
C GLN A 3 -0.68 24.22 30.67
N SER A 4 -2.01 24.13 30.79
CA SER A 4 -2.79 23.28 29.89
C SER A 4 -2.60 23.73 28.44
N ASN A 5 -2.45 22.76 27.54
CA ASN A 5 -2.18 22.92 26.11
C ASN A 5 -0.76 23.41 25.77
N ASP A 6 0.15 23.48 26.74
CA ASP A 6 1.58 23.67 26.45
C ASP A 6 2.11 22.51 25.61
N ILE A 7 2.90 22.82 24.59
CA ILE A 7 3.55 21.82 23.75
C ILE A 7 5.01 21.71 24.13
N ILE A 8 5.41 20.50 24.53
CA ILE A 8 6.76 20.19 24.99
C ILE A 8 7.42 19.16 24.08
N ILE A 9 8.69 19.39 23.75
CA ILE A 9 9.53 18.38 23.08
C ILE A 9 10.31 17.65 24.16
N LEU A 10 10.25 16.33 24.15
CA LEU A 10 10.98 15.47 25.08
C LEU A 10 12.01 14.67 24.31
N LYS A 11 13.25 14.63 24.80
CA LYS A 11 14.27 13.71 24.29
C LYS A 11 14.29 12.45 25.15
N ILE A 12 14.18 11.30 24.50
CA ILE A 12 14.18 10.00 25.17
C ILE A 12 15.61 9.50 25.34
N THR A 13 15.91 9.01 26.53
CA THR A 13 17.05 8.13 26.79
C THR A 13 16.55 6.87 27.50
N ARG A 14 17.37 5.83 27.59
CA ARG A 14 17.00 4.62 28.35
C ARG A 14 16.64 4.91 29.81
N GLU A 15 17.25 5.94 30.38
CA GLU A 15 17.18 6.27 31.81
C GLU A 15 16.08 7.29 32.15
N GLY A 16 15.44 7.92 31.16
CA GLY A 16 14.44 8.96 31.42
C GLY A 16 14.16 9.86 30.23
N LEU A 17 13.62 11.04 30.50
CA LEU A 17 13.24 12.04 29.51
C LEU A 17 13.87 13.38 29.83
N PHE A 18 14.49 14.01 28.84
CA PHE A 18 14.89 15.40 28.95
C PHE A 18 13.78 16.32 28.46
N PHE A 19 13.56 17.40 29.20
CA PHE A 19 12.73 18.54 28.85
C PHE A 19 13.57 19.69 28.31
N SER A 20 14.88 19.69 28.50
CA SER A 20 15.80 20.64 27.89
C SER A 20 17.21 20.04 27.91
N PRO A 21 18.25 20.68 27.37
CA PRO A 21 19.63 20.22 27.54
C PRO A 21 20.08 20.09 29.01
N ARG A 22 19.35 20.70 29.96
CA ARG A 22 19.70 20.72 31.39
C ARG A 22 18.66 20.06 32.30
N ASP A 23 17.42 19.97 31.85
CA ASP A 23 16.31 19.49 32.67
C ASP A 23 15.95 18.05 32.32
N PHE A 24 16.12 17.14 33.29
CA PHE A 24 15.96 15.70 33.12
C PHE A 24 15.01 15.13 34.17
N LEU A 25 14.12 14.24 33.75
CA LEU A 25 13.24 13.47 34.62
C LEU A 25 13.59 11.97 34.49
N PRO A 26 13.95 11.29 35.58
CA PRO A 26 14.37 9.89 35.52
C PRO A 26 13.18 8.95 35.31
N VAL A 27 13.44 7.78 34.72
CA VAL A 27 12.42 6.78 34.36
C VAL A 27 11.54 6.33 35.52
N ARG A 28 12.08 6.30 36.75
CA ARG A 28 11.32 5.94 37.97
C ARG A 28 10.17 6.90 38.27
N ASP A 29 10.25 8.14 37.78
CA ASP A 29 9.25 9.18 37.98
C ASP A 29 8.29 9.26 36.77
N ILE A 30 8.37 8.30 35.83
CA ILE A 30 7.58 8.28 34.60
C ILE A 30 6.72 7.02 34.54
N ALA A 31 5.44 7.20 34.26
CA ALA A 31 4.51 6.10 34.02
C ALA A 31 3.68 6.32 32.75
N LEU A 32 3.23 5.21 32.16
CA LEU A 32 2.35 5.21 31.00
C LEU A 32 0.90 5.13 31.46
N GLN A 33 0.08 6.07 31.04
CA GLN A 33 -1.36 6.07 31.24
C GLN A 33 -2.02 5.32 30.08
N LEU A 34 -2.24 4.02 30.29
CA LEU A 34 -3.01 3.14 29.40
C LEU A 34 -4.42 2.95 29.98
N ALA A 35 -4.99 1.73 29.95
CA ALA A 35 -6.19 1.39 30.72
C ALA A 35 -5.95 1.50 32.24
N THR A 36 -4.72 1.22 32.68
CA THR A 36 -4.22 1.46 34.04
C THR A 36 -2.87 2.16 33.96
N THR A 37 -2.49 2.88 35.01
CA THR A 37 -1.14 3.45 35.14
C THR A 37 -0.12 2.32 35.19
N THR A 38 0.86 2.35 34.29
CA THR A 38 1.86 1.30 34.12
C THR A 38 3.25 1.88 34.33
N GLU A 39 4.01 1.32 35.26
CA GLU A 39 5.39 1.73 35.51
C GLU A 39 6.32 1.33 34.34
N VAL A 40 7.27 2.22 34.06
CA VAL A 40 8.30 2.01 33.05
C VAL A 40 9.57 1.45 33.71
N GLU A 41 10.14 0.39 33.12
CA GLU A 41 11.45 -0.15 33.53
C GLU A 41 12.59 0.62 32.86
N HIS A 42 12.50 0.77 31.52
CA HIS A 42 13.38 1.61 30.69
C HIS A 42 12.70 1.90 29.36
N PHE A 43 13.13 2.97 28.69
CA PHE A 43 12.69 3.28 27.33
C PHE A 43 13.42 2.43 26.28
N GLU A 44 12.71 2.08 25.22
CA GLU A 44 13.25 1.35 24.07
C GLU A 44 13.89 2.30 23.07
N ASP A 45 14.97 1.89 22.39
CA ASP A 45 15.74 2.77 21.49
C ASP A 45 15.03 3.11 20.16
N ARG A 46 13.75 2.72 20.03
CA ARG A 46 12.94 2.92 18.81
C ARG A 46 12.51 4.37 18.59
N PHE A 47 12.32 5.11 19.67
CA PHE A 47 11.95 6.51 19.64
C PHE A 47 12.99 7.30 20.42
N GLN A 48 13.51 8.36 19.81
CA GLN A 48 14.50 9.24 20.43
C GLN A 48 13.88 10.57 20.89
N TRP A 49 12.68 10.89 20.39
CA TRP A 49 12.01 12.15 20.66
C TRP A 49 10.50 11.96 20.77
N LEU A 50 9.85 12.74 21.63
CA LEU A 50 8.39 12.86 21.73
C LEU A 50 8.00 14.32 21.59
N LEU A 51 6.86 14.55 20.94
CA LEU A 51 6.11 15.79 21.08
C LEU A 51 4.91 15.49 21.97
N ALA A 52 4.74 16.24 23.06
CA ALA A 52 3.65 16.03 24.00
C ALA A 52 2.91 17.33 24.30
N GLU A 53 1.61 17.22 24.50
CA GLU A 53 0.73 18.28 24.98
C GLU A 53 0.50 18.10 26.47
N VAL A 54 0.68 19.18 27.24
CA VAL A 54 0.35 19.21 28.66
C VAL A 54 -1.17 19.23 28.80
N MET A 55 -1.72 18.18 29.40
CA MET A 55 -3.16 18.08 29.68
C MET A 55 -3.50 18.78 30.98
N ASN A 56 -2.72 18.51 32.03
CA ASN A 56 -2.80 19.24 33.30
C ASN A 56 -1.49 19.08 34.09
N PHE A 57 -1.30 19.97 35.06
CA PHE A 57 -0.27 19.86 36.08
C PHE A 57 -0.89 20.20 37.43
N ASP A 58 -0.92 19.22 38.34
CA ASP A 58 -1.50 19.39 39.66
C ASP A 58 -0.73 18.59 40.71
N THR A 59 -0.48 19.19 41.87
CA THR A 59 0.26 18.59 43.02
C THR A 59 1.61 17.92 42.69
N GLY A 60 2.26 18.33 41.60
CA GLY A 60 3.52 17.75 41.12
C GLY A 60 3.36 16.57 40.14
N ILE A 61 2.12 16.23 39.76
CA ILE A 61 1.83 15.25 38.71
C ILE A 61 1.61 16.00 37.41
N LEU A 62 2.48 15.76 36.43
CA LEU A 62 2.37 16.28 35.07
C LEU A 62 1.70 15.23 34.19
N LYS A 63 0.53 15.53 33.63
CA LYS A 63 -0.14 14.65 32.67
C LYS A 63 0.07 15.19 31.27
N CYS A 64 0.63 14.36 30.40
CA CYS A 64 0.89 14.72 29.02
C CYS A 64 0.26 13.71 28.05
N LYS A 65 -0.20 14.21 26.91
CA LYS A 65 -0.64 13.41 25.77
C LYS A 65 0.42 13.48 24.68
N ILE A 66 0.98 12.34 24.32
CA ILE A 66 1.93 12.22 23.21
C ILE A 66 1.15 12.49 21.92
N LEU A 67 1.54 13.56 21.22
CA LEU A 67 1.03 13.95 19.92
C LEU A 67 1.80 13.28 18.79
N GLU A 68 3.13 13.17 18.94
CA GLU A 68 4.01 12.66 17.90
C GLU A 68 5.21 11.90 18.49
N TYR A 69 5.63 10.85 17.79
CA TYR A 69 6.85 10.10 18.07
C TYR A 69 7.87 10.45 16.99
N ASN A 70 9.08 10.84 17.40
CA ASN A 70 10.15 11.35 16.53
C ASN A 70 9.74 12.55 15.67
N PRO A 71 9.30 13.67 16.27
CA PRO A 71 8.94 14.88 15.51
C PRO A 71 10.09 15.38 14.64
N TYR A 72 9.75 15.86 13.45
CA TYR A 72 10.71 16.40 12.47
C TYR A 72 11.40 17.68 12.99
N ASN A 73 10.64 18.59 13.61
CA ASN A 73 11.16 19.82 14.17
C ASN A 73 11.55 19.64 15.64
N LYS A 74 12.86 19.58 15.90
CA LYS A 74 13.46 19.47 17.25
C LYS A 74 14.04 20.78 17.75
N ASN A 75 14.00 21.84 16.94
CA ASN A 75 14.73 23.08 17.20
C ASN A 75 14.20 23.83 18.43
N ALA A 76 12.92 23.61 18.79
CA ALA A 76 12.34 24.20 19.99
C ALA A 76 12.85 23.57 21.30
N PHE A 77 13.47 22.38 21.25
CA PHE A 77 13.97 21.69 22.45
C PHE A 77 15.05 22.47 23.21
N ASN A 78 15.93 23.17 22.50
CA ASN A 78 16.99 23.95 23.16
C ASN A 78 16.47 25.26 23.77
N ASN A 79 15.30 25.72 23.34
CA ASN A 79 14.74 27.01 23.69
C ASN A 79 13.55 26.90 24.67
N GLN A 80 13.11 25.69 24.99
CA GLN A 80 12.05 25.48 25.98
C GLN A 80 12.62 25.57 27.39
N SER A 81 11.88 26.25 28.28
CA SER A 81 12.27 26.42 29.68
C SER A 81 11.08 26.06 30.56
N TYR A 82 11.21 24.94 31.27
CA TYR A 82 10.24 24.46 32.24
C TYR A 82 10.97 24.13 33.53
N ASP A 83 10.36 24.50 34.65
CA ASP A 83 10.85 24.04 35.94
C ASP A 83 10.43 22.58 36.11
N VAL A 84 11.36 21.65 35.89
CA VAL A 84 11.11 20.21 36.04
C VAL A 84 11.26 19.78 37.50
N SER A 85 11.87 20.59 38.37
CA SER A 85 12.11 20.24 39.78
C SER A 85 10.81 20.08 40.59
N ILE A 86 9.73 20.72 40.12
CA ILE A 86 8.39 20.60 40.70
C ILE A 86 7.62 19.36 40.23
N VAL A 87 8.14 18.61 39.26
CA VAL A 87 7.49 17.39 38.72
C VAL A 87 7.94 16.18 39.53
N LYS A 88 7.01 15.64 40.33
CA LYS A 88 7.19 14.39 41.09
C LYS A 88 6.87 13.15 40.25
N GLN A 89 5.94 13.28 39.32
CA GLN A 89 5.55 12.19 38.42
C GLN A 89 5.08 12.73 37.07
N LEU A 90 5.51 12.08 35.99
CA LEU A 90 5.01 12.30 34.64
C LEU A 90 4.15 11.12 34.19
N LEU A 91 2.92 11.40 33.80
CA LEU A 91 2.00 10.43 33.20
C LEU A 91 1.88 10.69 31.70
N LEU A 92 2.41 9.76 30.90
CA LEU A 92 2.33 9.81 29.45
C LEU A 92 1.14 9.00 28.96
N SER A 93 0.21 9.65 28.28
CA SER A 93 -0.85 9.01 27.51
C SER A 93 -0.56 9.14 26.02
N SER A 94 -1.16 8.29 25.19
CA SER A 94 -1.09 8.44 23.74
C SER A 94 -2.37 7.92 23.12
N GLY A 95 -2.82 8.56 22.04
CA GLY A 95 -3.89 8.01 21.19
C GLY A 95 -3.45 6.77 20.40
N ASP A 96 -2.15 6.45 20.38
CA ASP A 96 -1.59 5.26 19.74
C ASP A 96 -1.12 4.27 20.81
N THR A 97 -2.05 3.44 21.31
CA THR A 97 -1.78 2.42 22.33
C THR A 97 -0.69 1.44 21.89
N GLY A 98 -0.62 1.12 20.60
CA GLY A 98 0.43 0.28 20.03
C GLY A 98 1.82 0.91 20.14
N LYS A 99 1.98 2.20 19.79
CA LYS A 99 3.29 2.87 19.88
C LYS A 99 3.72 3.15 21.31
N ILE A 100 2.80 3.54 22.20
CA ILE A 100 3.14 3.74 23.62
C ILE A 100 3.51 2.42 24.31
N LEU A 101 2.92 1.29 23.89
CA LEU A 101 3.33 -0.05 24.35
C LEU A 101 4.72 -0.46 23.84
N ASN A 102 5.14 0.08 22.71
CA ASN A 102 6.48 -0.10 22.13
C ASN A 102 7.47 1.00 22.56
N LEU A 103 7.04 2.00 23.33
CA LEU A 103 7.86 3.13 23.78
C LEU A 103 8.83 2.69 24.87
N ALA A 104 8.38 1.79 25.74
CA ALA A 104 9.15 1.42 26.92
C ALA A 104 8.85 -0.01 27.36
N LYS A 105 9.86 -0.67 27.91
CA LYS A 105 9.70 -1.98 28.54
C LYS A 105 9.00 -1.79 29.88
N ARG A 106 7.99 -2.62 30.12
CA ARG A 106 7.13 -2.58 31.31
C ARG A 106 7.60 -3.64 32.31
N LYS A 107 7.57 -3.32 33.60
CA LYS A 107 7.78 -4.33 34.65
C LYS A 107 6.70 -5.41 34.53
N THR A 108 7.10 -6.64 34.20
CA THR A 108 6.17 -7.75 33.95
C THR A 108 5.92 -8.55 35.24
N GLN A 109 4.65 -8.83 35.60
CA GLN A 109 4.33 -9.94 36.51
C GLN A 109 4.34 -11.26 35.71
N LYS A 110 5.17 -12.22 36.14
CA LYS A 110 5.43 -13.51 35.47
C LYS A 110 4.15 -14.37 35.31
N ARG A 111 3.91 -14.90 34.11
CA ARG A 111 3.17 -16.15 33.89
C ARG A 111 3.83 -16.98 32.79
N GLU A 112 4.05 -18.25 33.09
CA GLU A 112 4.74 -19.26 32.29
C GLU A 112 3.84 -19.86 31.21
N SER A 113 4.42 -20.25 30.07
CA SER A 113 3.73 -20.94 28.97
C SER A 113 4.34 -22.31 28.72
N THR A 114 3.48 -23.30 28.44
CA THR A 114 3.88 -24.65 28.00
C THR A 114 3.37 -24.93 26.59
N THR A 115 4.30 -25.30 25.71
CA THR A 115 4.12 -25.79 24.34
C THR A 115 3.79 -27.28 24.30
N ARG A 116 3.04 -27.74 23.28
CA ARG A 116 3.09 -29.16 22.86
C ARG A 116 2.86 -29.33 21.35
N ALA A 117 3.58 -30.32 20.81
CA ALA A 117 3.91 -30.54 19.41
C ALA A 117 2.98 -31.51 18.65
N LYS A 118 3.19 -31.51 17.33
CA LYS A 118 2.60 -32.32 16.23
C LYS A 118 3.17 -33.75 16.17
N PRO A 119 2.52 -34.67 15.43
CA PRO A 119 3.26 -35.68 14.68
C PRO A 119 2.85 -35.84 13.20
N GLU A 120 3.71 -36.56 12.47
CA GLU A 120 3.85 -36.77 11.02
C GLU A 120 3.39 -38.17 10.53
N VAL A 121 3.00 -38.21 9.24
CA VAL A 121 3.35 -39.16 8.14
C VAL A 121 2.90 -40.64 8.18
N ILE A 122 2.44 -41.19 7.03
CA ILE A 122 3.01 -42.33 6.26
C ILE A 122 2.26 -42.55 4.92
N LYS A 123 3.01 -43.04 3.92
CA LYS A 123 2.75 -43.31 2.48
C LYS A 123 2.16 -44.71 2.19
N GLU A 124 1.86 -44.95 0.89
CA GLU A 124 1.84 -46.21 0.07
C GLU A 124 0.49 -46.38 -0.67
N SER A 125 0.32 -46.95 -1.88
CA SER A 125 1.17 -47.54 -2.93
C SER A 125 0.31 -47.78 -4.21
N ARG A 126 1.01 -48.08 -5.30
CA ARG A 126 0.68 -48.28 -6.74
C ARG A 126 -0.17 -49.52 -7.09
N VAL A 127 -0.93 -49.48 -8.21
CA VAL A 127 -1.22 -50.63 -9.13
C VAL A 127 -1.40 -50.13 -10.58
N GLU A 128 -0.85 -50.86 -11.56
CA GLU A 128 -0.90 -50.66 -13.02
C GLU A 128 -1.80 -51.69 -13.74
N GLU A 129 -2.05 -51.40 -15.03
CA GLU A 129 -2.44 -52.28 -16.19
C GLU A 129 -3.86 -52.08 -16.79
N PRO A 130 -4.11 -52.39 -18.10
CA PRO A 130 -3.23 -52.46 -19.28
C PRO A 130 -3.80 -51.80 -20.58
N VAL A 131 -3.01 -51.95 -21.65
CA VAL A 131 -3.07 -51.41 -23.02
C VAL A 131 -4.07 -52.12 -23.96
N VAL A 132 -4.70 -51.38 -24.89
CA VAL A 132 -5.34 -51.94 -26.11
C VAL A 132 -4.87 -51.20 -27.37
N LYS A 133 -4.35 -51.95 -28.36
CA LYS A 133 -3.95 -51.51 -29.71
C LYS A 133 -5.11 -51.71 -30.71
N GLN A 134 -5.35 -50.75 -31.62
CA GLN A 134 -6.04 -51.03 -32.89
C GLN A 134 -5.48 -50.25 -34.08
N LYS A 135 -5.70 -50.84 -35.26
CA LYS A 135 -4.94 -50.79 -36.51
C LYS A 135 -5.31 -49.62 -37.44
N SER A 136 -4.37 -49.28 -38.31
CA SER A 136 -4.41 -48.32 -39.41
C SER A 136 -5.09 -48.85 -40.70
N PRO A 137 -5.58 -47.96 -41.59
CA PRO A 137 -5.74 -48.26 -43.02
C PRO A 137 -4.71 -47.54 -43.92
N LYS A 138 -4.52 -48.15 -45.10
CA LYS A 138 -3.49 -47.94 -46.15
C LYS A 138 -3.72 -46.71 -47.04
N PRO A 139 -2.74 -46.33 -47.89
CA PRO A 139 -2.48 -44.94 -48.28
C PRO A 139 -3.18 -44.53 -49.57
N THR A 140 -3.56 -43.26 -49.64
CA THR A 140 -3.97 -42.57 -50.87
C THR A 140 -3.03 -41.37 -51.02
N ASN A 141 -2.27 -41.34 -52.12
CA ASN A 141 -1.31 -40.28 -52.53
C ASN A 141 -0.81 -39.38 -51.39
N ARG A 142 0.01 -39.94 -50.50
CA ARG A 142 0.48 -39.22 -49.33
C ARG A 142 1.53 -38.21 -49.74
N LYS A 143 1.13 -36.94 -49.88
CA LYS A 143 2.01 -35.85 -49.41
C LYS A 143 2.50 -36.28 -48.03
N ILE A 144 3.82 -36.42 -47.86
CA ILE A 144 4.39 -36.87 -46.59
C ILE A 144 4.02 -35.82 -45.55
N ILE A 145 3.02 -36.15 -44.75
CA ILE A 145 2.57 -35.37 -43.61
C ILE A 145 3.12 -36.10 -42.39
N ILE A 146 4.07 -35.46 -41.72
CA ILE A 146 4.65 -35.99 -40.49
C ILE A 146 4.19 -35.06 -39.36
N GLU A 147 3.50 -35.63 -38.37
CA GLU A 147 3.20 -34.92 -37.13
C GLU A 147 4.23 -35.31 -36.07
N LYS A 148 4.79 -34.32 -35.39
CA LYS A 148 5.74 -34.49 -34.30
C LYS A 148 5.35 -33.65 -33.10
N SER A 149 5.68 -34.15 -31.92
CA SER A 149 5.64 -33.36 -30.68
C SER A 149 7.05 -32.94 -30.34
N ILE A 150 7.25 -31.65 -30.06
CA ILE A 150 8.50 -31.08 -29.56
C ILE A 150 8.28 -30.60 -28.13
N SER A 151 9.25 -30.86 -27.26
CA SER A 151 9.27 -30.41 -25.88
C SER A 151 10.63 -29.83 -25.56
N PHE A 152 10.68 -28.61 -25.02
CA PHE A 152 11.93 -27.91 -24.74
C PHE A 152 11.75 -26.90 -23.59
N GLU A 153 12.88 -26.51 -22.99
CA GLU A 153 12.92 -25.40 -22.04
C GLU A 153 13.25 -24.09 -22.76
N PHE A 154 12.56 -23.01 -22.40
CA PHE A 154 12.82 -21.69 -22.93
C PHE A 154 12.98 -20.66 -21.81
N PRO A 155 13.97 -19.76 -21.86
CA PRO A 155 14.15 -18.74 -20.83
C PRO A 155 12.88 -17.88 -20.67
N PHE A 156 12.28 -17.89 -19.47
CA PHE A 156 11.01 -17.20 -19.21
C PHE A 156 11.13 -15.72 -19.60
N ILE A 157 12.25 -15.08 -19.23
CA ILE A 157 12.48 -13.66 -19.48
C ILE A 157 12.39 -13.26 -20.96
N LYS A 158 12.67 -14.19 -21.89
CA LYS A 158 12.61 -13.97 -23.34
C LYS A 158 11.21 -14.15 -23.93
N VAL A 159 10.24 -14.71 -23.19
CA VAL A 159 8.87 -14.93 -23.65
C VAL A 159 8.18 -13.59 -23.88
N LYS A 160 7.63 -13.32 -25.06
CA LYS A 160 6.92 -12.06 -25.35
C LYS A 160 5.44 -12.22 -24.99
N PHE A 161 4.91 -11.33 -24.15
CA PHE A 161 3.48 -11.31 -23.83
C PHE A 161 2.73 -10.37 -24.78
N ILE A 162 1.60 -10.85 -25.29
CA ILE A 162 0.57 -10.09 -26.00
C ILE A 162 -0.79 -10.47 -25.40
N ASP A 163 -1.84 -9.72 -25.68
CA ASP A 163 -3.14 -9.98 -25.09
C ASP A 163 -3.68 -11.36 -25.50
N GLY A 164 -3.86 -12.24 -24.50
CA GLY A 164 -4.31 -13.62 -24.68
C GLY A 164 -3.23 -14.65 -25.03
N TYR A 165 -1.98 -14.25 -25.27
CA TYR A 165 -0.93 -15.18 -25.72
C TYR A 165 0.47 -14.88 -25.17
N ALA A 166 1.26 -15.94 -24.99
CA ALA A 166 2.71 -15.91 -24.85
C ALA A 166 3.37 -16.36 -26.15
N ILE A 167 4.22 -15.51 -26.72
CA ILE A 167 4.95 -15.77 -27.96
C ILE A 167 6.40 -16.14 -27.64
N ILE A 168 6.86 -17.21 -28.28
CA ILE A 168 8.23 -17.70 -28.22
C ILE A 168 8.79 -17.73 -29.64
N ARG A 169 10.04 -17.32 -29.81
CA ARG A 169 10.77 -17.44 -31.08
C ARG A 169 12.02 -18.23 -30.83
N GLU A 170 12.11 -19.40 -31.45
CA GLU A 170 13.24 -20.31 -31.26
C GLU A 170 13.56 -21.07 -32.55
N ARG A 171 14.84 -21.39 -32.74
CA ARG A 171 15.34 -22.09 -33.92
C ARG A 171 15.44 -23.59 -33.65
N PHE A 172 14.78 -24.40 -34.47
CA PHE A 172 14.81 -25.86 -34.36
C PHE A 172 15.42 -26.51 -35.59
N TYR A 173 16.28 -27.51 -35.39
CA TYR A 173 16.75 -28.39 -36.46
C TYR A 173 15.79 -29.55 -36.66
N PHE A 174 15.26 -29.70 -37.88
CA PHE A 174 14.36 -30.78 -38.25
C PHE A 174 15.10 -31.82 -39.08
N ASN A 175 15.38 -32.98 -38.47
CA ASN A 175 16.08 -34.09 -39.14
C ASN A 175 15.39 -34.52 -40.44
N ASP A 176 14.05 -34.51 -40.50
CA ASP A 176 13.30 -34.93 -41.70
C ASP A 176 13.44 -33.96 -42.87
N LEU A 177 13.90 -32.73 -42.60
CA LEU A 177 14.12 -31.67 -43.59
C LEU A 177 15.59 -31.31 -43.73
N HIS A 178 16.47 -31.90 -42.92
CA HIS A 178 17.89 -31.58 -42.79
C HIS A 178 18.20 -30.07 -42.68
N LYS A 179 17.29 -29.28 -42.10
CA LYS A 179 17.40 -27.81 -42.02
C LYS A 179 16.94 -27.25 -40.68
N SER A 180 17.48 -26.09 -40.32
CA SER A 180 17.04 -25.30 -39.18
C SER A 180 15.95 -24.33 -39.59
N ILE A 181 14.90 -24.22 -38.79
CA ILE A 181 13.74 -23.37 -39.04
C ILE A 181 13.47 -22.54 -37.79
N ASP A 182 13.28 -21.23 -37.97
CA ASP A 182 12.83 -20.33 -36.92
C ASP A 182 11.30 -20.47 -36.76
N LEU A 183 10.87 -20.88 -35.58
CA LEU A 183 9.46 -21.05 -35.25
C LEU A 183 9.00 -19.95 -34.30
N GLU A 184 7.87 -19.33 -34.63
CA GLU A 184 7.11 -18.48 -33.72
C GLU A 184 5.97 -19.30 -33.12
N ILE A 185 6.09 -19.62 -31.83
CA ILE A 185 5.15 -20.47 -31.11
C ILE A 185 4.24 -19.59 -30.24
N GLU A 186 2.93 -19.71 -30.49
CA GLU A 186 1.89 -19.03 -29.72
C GLU A 186 1.29 -19.97 -28.67
N ILE A 187 1.45 -19.62 -27.40
CA ILE A 187 0.85 -20.34 -26.26
C ILE A 187 -0.34 -19.53 -25.77
N LYS A 188 -1.54 -20.10 -25.92
CA LYS A 188 -2.80 -19.47 -25.49
C LYS A 188 -2.89 -19.38 -23.96
N ASN A 189 -3.16 -18.18 -23.45
CA ASN A 189 -3.61 -17.94 -22.09
C ASN A 189 -4.37 -16.61 -22.03
N GLY A 190 -5.69 -16.70 -21.83
CA GLY A 190 -6.60 -15.55 -21.85
C GLY A 190 -6.36 -14.49 -20.76
N PHE A 191 -5.57 -14.78 -19.74
CA PHE A 191 -5.24 -13.84 -18.67
C PHE A 191 -3.99 -13.00 -18.96
N ILE A 192 -3.19 -13.40 -19.95
CA ILE A 192 -1.97 -12.67 -20.30
C ILE A 192 -2.34 -11.34 -20.96
N LYS A 193 -1.69 -10.28 -20.50
CA LYS A 193 -1.76 -8.94 -21.10
C LYS A 193 -0.40 -8.52 -21.62
N LYS A 194 -0.37 -7.72 -22.68
CA LYS A 194 0.86 -7.12 -23.22
C LYS A 194 1.67 -6.38 -22.16
N GLY A 195 0.99 -5.68 -21.24
CA GLY A 195 1.62 -4.95 -20.12
C GLY A 195 2.45 -5.83 -19.18
N PHE A 196 2.17 -7.14 -19.10
CA PHE A 196 2.93 -8.05 -18.23
C PHE A 196 4.39 -8.23 -18.65
N GLY A 197 4.76 -7.78 -19.86
CA GLY A 197 6.12 -7.88 -20.37
C GLY A 197 7.17 -7.24 -19.46
N SER A 198 6.82 -6.16 -18.75
CA SER A 198 7.74 -5.45 -17.86
C SER A 198 7.83 -6.02 -16.44
N ILE A 199 6.81 -6.76 -16.01
CA ILE A 199 6.77 -7.39 -14.69
C ILE A 199 7.12 -8.89 -14.72
N LYS A 200 7.73 -9.40 -15.79
CA LYS A 200 8.14 -10.82 -15.90
C LYS A 200 8.96 -11.30 -14.71
N ASN A 201 9.82 -10.44 -14.16
CA ASN A 201 10.62 -10.77 -12.97
C ASN A 201 9.75 -11.08 -11.75
N TYR A 202 8.57 -10.45 -11.60
CA TYR A 202 7.64 -10.80 -10.54
C TYR A 202 7.06 -12.21 -10.74
N PHE A 203 6.63 -12.56 -11.96
CA PHE A 203 6.16 -13.92 -12.28
C PHE A 203 7.24 -14.98 -12.06
N ILE A 204 8.47 -14.72 -12.52
CA ILE A 204 9.65 -15.58 -12.32
C ILE A 204 9.92 -15.80 -10.83
N ASN A 205 9.92 -14.73 -10.04
CA ASN A 205 10.18 -14.80 -8.60
C ASN A 205 9.06 -15.52 -7.84
N PHE A 206 7.82 -15.36 -8.28
CA PHE A 206 6.67 -15.97 -7.63
C PHE A 206 6.57 -17.47 -7.96
N LEU A 207 6.72 -17.82 -9.23
CA LEU A 207 6.73 -19.21 -9.71
C LEU A 207 8.01 -19.96 -9.35
N LYS A 208 9.08 -19.23 -9.01
CA LYS A 208 10.43 -19.75 -8.70
C LYS A 208 11.03 -20.56 -9.85
N ILE A 209 10.83 -20.11 -11.09
CA ILE A 209 11.34 -20.75 -12.32
C ILE A 209 12.13 -19.76 -13.18
N LYS A 210 13.23 -20.22 -13.80
CA LYS A 210 14.01 -19.41 -14.75
C LYS A 210 13.64 -19.68 -16.21
N ASN A 211 13.27 -20.93 -16.49
CA ASN A 211 12.82 -21.39 -17.80
C ASN A 211 11.37 -21.85 -17.68
N ILE A 212 10.63 -21.78 -18.79
CA ILE A 212 9.33 -22.44 -18.95
C ILE A 212 9.51 -23.73 -19.74
N THR A 213 8.71 -24.73 -19.45
CA THR A 213 8.55 -25.89 -20.33
C THR A 213 7.53 -25.58 -21.42
N VAL A 214 7.88 -25.86 -22.67
CA VAL A 214 7.03 -25.66 -23.84
C VAL A 214 6.81 -26.99 -24.53
N GLU A 215 5.55 -27.31 -24.79
CA GLU A 215 5.12 -28.50 -25.52
C GLU A 215 4.37 -28.03 -26.76
N ALA A 216 4.81 -28.42 -27.95
CA ALA A 216 4.16 -28.05 -29.21
C ALA A 216 4.00 -29.27 -30.12
N ARG A 217 2.84 -29.37 -30.78
CA ARG A 217 2.64 -30.29 -31.90
C ARG A 217 2.86 -29.53 -33.21
N VAL A 218 3.71 -30.08 -34.05
CA VAL A 218 4.06 -29.52 -35.35
C VAL A 218 3.76 -30.52 -36.46
N LYS A 219 3.35 -29.99 -37.60
CA LYS A 219 3.07 -30.73 -38.83
C LYS A 219 4.07 -30.32 -39.89
N ILE A 220 4.81 -31.28 -40.41
CA ILE A 220 5.71 -31.09 -41.53
C ILE A 220 4.96 -31.46 -42.80
N GLN A 221 4.83 -30.52 -43.74
CA GLN A 221 4.18 -30.72 -45.04
C GLN A 221 4.88 -29.88 -46.10
N ASN A 222 5.26 -30.50 -47.23
CA ASN A 222 5.90 -29.81 -48.36
C ASN A 222 7.12 -28.95 -47.96
N GLU A 223 7.97 -29.48 -47.08
CA GLU A 223 9.14 -28.78 -46.51
C GLU A 223 8.85 -27.59 -45.59
N GLU A 224 7.59 -27.33 -45.28
CA GLU A 224 7.16 -26.32 -44.31
C GLU A 224 6.81 -26.99 -42.98
N VAL A 225 7.01 -26.25 -41.89
CA VAL A 225 6.63 -26.68 -40.54
C VAL A 225 5.52 -25.78 -40.03
N LEU A 226 4.37 -26.36 -39.77
CA LEU A 226 3.18 -25.69 -39.25
C LEU A 226 2.98 -26.08 -37.79
N ILE A 227 2.73 -25.10 -36.92
CA ILE A 227 2.38 -25.37 -35.52
C ILE A 227 0.89 -25.67 -35.46
N LEU A 228 0.53 -26.86 -34.96
CA LEU A 228 -0.85 -27.27 -34.77
C LEU A 228 -1.40 -26.77 -33.44
N GLU A 229 -0.61 -26.92 -32.38
CA GLU A 229 -0.91 -26.44 -31.04
C GLU A 229 0.37 -26.26 -30.23
N ALA A 230 0.29 -25.41 -29.22
CA ALA A 230 1.33 -25.29 -28.21
C ALA A 230 0.72 -24.98 -26.85
N GLN A 231 1.34 -25.53 -25.82
CA GLN A 231 0.98 -25.32 -24.43
C GLN A 231 2.24 -25.21 -23.57
N SER A 232 2.09 -24.59 -22.41
CA SER A 232 3.11 -24.61 -21.37
C SER A 232 2.43 -24.72 -20.02
N PRO A 233 2.78 -25.75 -19.20
CA PRO A 233 2.24 -25.88 -17.86
C PRO A 233 2.63 -24.70 -16.97
N ASP A 234 3.76 -24.03 -17.25
CA ASP A 234 4.21 -22.86 -16.50
C ASP A 234 3.45 -21.60 -16.89
N ILE A 235 3.25 -21.36 -18.19
CA ILE A 235 2.42 -20.24 -18.66
C ILE A 235 0.98 -20.41 -18.20
N LYS A 236 0.46 -21.64 -18.12
CA LYS A 236 -0.89 -21.93 -17.60
C LYS A 236 -1.07 -21.52 -16.13
N LYS A 237 -0.01 -21.46 -15.32
CA LYS A 237 -0.07 -20.99 -13.92
C LYS A 237 -0.31 -19.48 -13.81
N ILE A 238 -0.12 -18.72 -14.90
CA ILE A 238 -0.47 -17.30 -14.97
C ILE A 238 -1.98 -17.16 -15.08
N GLY A 239 -2.67 -17.26 -13.95
CA GLY A 239 -4.10 -17.05 -13.81
C GLY A 239 -4.43 -15.91 -12.83
N PRO A 240 -5.72 -15.66 -12.56
CA PRO A 240 -6.18 -14.56 -11.72
C PRO A 240 -5.48 -14.48 -10.37
N GLY A 241 -5.38 -15.60 -9.63
CA GLY A 241 -4.74 -15.61 -8.31
C GLY A 241 -3.27 -15.18 -8.34
N LEU A 242 -2.48 -15.67 -9.30
CA LEU A 242 -1.08 -15.26 -9.42
C LEU A 242 -0.95 -13.79 -9.84
N ILE A 243 -1.85 -13.32 -10.71
CA ILE A 243 -1.89 -11.93 -11.15
C ILE A 243 -2.19 -11.02 -9.95
N ASP A 244 -3.16 -11.39 -9.11
CA ASP A 244 -3.52 -10.65 -7.90
C ASP A 244 -2.36 -10.62 -6.90
N GLU A 245 -1.64 -11.73 -6.72
CA GLU A 245 -0.47 -11.78 -5.84
C GLU A 245 0.69 -10.91 -6.34
N VAL A 246 0.93 -10.93 -7.66
CA VAL A 246 1.93 -10.06 -8.30
C VAL A 246 1.53 -8.60 -8.17
N LYS A 247 0.26 -8.27 -8.44
CA LYS A 247 -0.33 -6.92 -8.25
C LYS A 247 -0.16 -6.45 -6.81
N TYR A 248 -0.56 -7.26 -5.83
CA TYR A 248 -0.45 -6.94 -4.40
C TYR A 248 1.00 -6.69 -3.99
N ARG A 249 1.95 -7.54 -4.41
CA ARG A 249 3.37 -7.37 -4.10
C ARG A 249 3.92 -6.09 -4.72
N TYR A 250 3.49 -5.76 -5.94
CA TYR A 250 3.88 -4.54 -6.63
C TYR A 250 3.35 -3.30 -5.91
N ILE A 251 2.03 -3.21 -5.65
CA ILE A 251 1.42 -2.13 -4.87
C ILE A 251 2.15 -1.96 -3.54
N ARG A 252 2.34 -3.05 -2.78
CA ARG A 252 3.03 -3.02 -1.50
C ARG A 252 4.47 -2.48 -1.60
N LYS A 253 5.20 -2.80 -2.66
CA LYS A 253 6.55 -2.27 -2.88
C LYS A 253 6.50 -0.75 -3.08
N GLU A 254 5.60 -0.28 -3.94
CA GLU A 254 5.44 1.15 -4.20
C GLU A 254 4.98 1.92 -2.94
N LEU A 255 4.04 1.36 -2.16
CA LEU A 255 3.61 1.93 -0.86
C LEU A 255 4.74 2.06 0.18
N LEU A 256 5.69 1.12 0.16
CA LEU A 256 6.79 1.07 1.12
C LEU A 256 8.07 1.73 0.58
N SER A 257 8.04 2.24 -0.64
CA SER A 257 9.16 2.94 -1.24
C SER A 257 9.38 4.26 -0.49
N ALA A 258 10.60 4.44 0.03
CA ALA A 258 10.97 5.60 0.84
C ALA A 258 11.55 6.70 -0.05
N ASN A 259 10.78 7.18 -1.02
CA ASN A 259 11.17 8.36 -1.79
C ASN A 259 10.60 9.61 -1.10
N ASP A 260 11.38 10.70 -1.06
CA ASP A 260 10.94 12.02 -0.58
C ASP A 260 10.05 12.72 -1.63
N ASP A 261 9.09 11.95 -2.11
CA ASP A 261 8.18 12.30 -3.16
C ASP A 261 6.86 12.74 -2.52
N PHE A 262 6.62 14.05 -2.62
CA PHE A 262 5.47 14.73 -2.06
C PHE A 262 4.39 15.01 -3.11
N ASP A 263 4.60 14.55 -4.34
CA ASP A 263 3.69 14.81 -5.44
C ASP A 263 2.36 14.04 -5.27
N ILE A 264 1.38 14.51 -6.03
CA ILE A 264 0.01 13.99 -6.05
C ILE A 264 -0.21 13.28 -7.38
N TYR A 265 -0.42 11.97 -7.31
CA TYR A 265 -0.54 11.08 -8.47
C TYR A 265 -1.99 10.60 -8.63
N THR A 266 -2.46 10.37 -9.84
CA THR A 266 -3.52 9.37 -10.06
C THR A 266 -3.02 7.97 -9.74
N VAL A 267 -3.95 7.02 -9.57
CA VAL A 267 -3.58 5.60 -9.49
C VAL A 267 -2.80 5.16 -10.73
N ASP A 268 -3.17 5.62 -11.93
CA ASP A 268 -2.43 5.32 -13.16
C ASP A 268 -1.00 5.89 -13.10
N GLU A 269 -0.87 7.18 -12.79
CA GLU A 269 0.42 7.87 -12.69
C GLU A 269 1.36 7.25 -11.64
N LEU A 270 0.80 6.74 -10.53
CA LEU A 270 1.55 6.05 -9.48
C LEU A 270 2.29 4.81 -10.03
N PHE A 271 1.77 4.22 -11.10
CA PHE A 271 2.29 3.01 -11.73
C PHE A 271 2.82 3.24 -13.15
N ASP A 272 2.83 4.49 -13.62
CA ASP A 272 3.28 4.89 -14.97
C ASP A 272 4.75 5.33 -15.04
N GLU A 273 5.52 5.17 -13.97
CA GLU A 273 6.94 5.50 -14.02
C GLU A 273 7.70 4.53 -14.96
N THR A 274 8.10 5.06 -16.12
CA THR A 274 9.10 4.50 -17.04
C THR A 274 10.52 4.49 -16.43
N GLY A 275 10.64 4.26 -15.12
CA GLY A 275 11.86 3.97 -14.37
C GLY A 275 11.93 2.49 -13.95
N GLU A 276 12.98 2.09 -13.22
CA GLU A 276 13.48 0.70 -13.01
C GLU A 276 12.45 -0.43 -12.72
N SER A 277 11.22 -0.11 -12.31
CA SER A 277 10.13 -1.08 -12.11
C SER A 277 9.37 -1.44 -13.42
N GLY A 278 9.47 -0.63 -14.48
CA GLY A 278 9.06 -0.92 -15.86
C GLY A 278 7.57 -1.06 -16.15
N VAL A 279 6.69 -0.94 -15.16
CA VAL A 279 5.25 -1.15 -15.35
C VAL A 279 4.69 -0.07 -16.27
N GLY A 280 4.04 -0.49 -17.35
CA GLY A 280 3.44 0.44 -18.30
C GLY A 280 1.98 0.75 -17.93
N PRO A 281 1.41 1.83 -18.51
CA PRO A 281 0.01 2.19 -18.30
C PRO A 281 -0.93 1.02 -18.59
N GLY A 282 -1.88 0.81 -17.69
CA GLY A 282 -2.92 -0.22 -17.84
C GLY A 282 -2.43 -1.67 -17.63
N THR A 283 -1.20 -1.91 -17.16
CA THR A 283 -0.68 -3.27 -16.91
C THR A 283 -1.63 -4.11 -16.04
N PHE A 284 -2.14 -3.51 -14.96
CA PHE A 284 -3.11 -4.15 -14.08
C PHE A 284 -4.54 -3.66 -14.29
N ASN A 285 -4.75 -2.63 -15.13
CA ASN A 285 -6.05 -1.96 -15.33
C ASN A 285 -6.74 -1.67 -13.98
N ILE A 286 -6.02 -0.96 -13.11
CA ILE A 286 -6.42 -0.76 -11.72
C ILE A 286 -7.49 0.32 -11.70
N ASP A 287 -8.75 -0.06 -11.47
CA ASP A 287 -9.76 0.94 -11.10
C ASP A 287 -9.55 1.41 -9.64
N ASP A 288 -10.00 2.63 -9.36
CA ASP A 288 -9.80 3.30 -8.07
C ASP A 288 -10.36 2.48 -6.89
N ALA A 289 -11.46 1.75 -7.09
CA ALA A 289 -12.09 0.94 -6.05
C ALA A 289 -11.25 -0.31 -5.71
N ASN A 290 -10.87 -1.09 -6.72
CA ASN A 290 -10.00 -2.26 -6.58
C ASN A 290 -8.62 -1.86 -6.06
N PHE A 291 -8.12 -0.67 -6.39
CA PHE A 291 -6.90 -0.14 -5.81
C PHE A 291 -7.03 0.03 -4.29
N ILE A 292 -8.08 0.71 -3.85
CA ILE A 292 -8.33 0.96 -2.42
C ILE A 292 -8.49 -0.36 -1.66
N ASP A 293 -9.26 -1.31 -2.19
CA ASP A 293 -9.42 -2.63 -1.58
C ASP A 293 -8.08 -3.34 -1.39
N ASP A 294 -7.23 -3.30 -2.41
CA ASP A 294 -5.90 -3.91 -2.34
C ASP A 294 -4.98 -3.19 -1.36
N VAL A 295 -5.09 -1.87 -1.24
CA VAL A 295 -4.34 -1.08 -0.26
C VAL A 295 -4.83 -1.34 1.17
N ILE A 296 -6.14 -1.43 1.41
CA ILE A 296 -6.72 -1.70 2.73
C ILE A 296 -6.30 -3.09 3.24
N LYS A 297 -6.13 -4.08 2.35
CA LYS A 297 -5.59 -5.40 2.71
C LYS A 297 -4.13 -5.32 3.21
N ILE A 298 -3.40 -4.24 2.92
CA ILE A 298 -2.00 -4.09 3.33
C ILE A 298 -1.92 -3.59 4.77
N LYS A 299 -1.57 -4.50 5.69
CA LYS A 299 -1.22 -4.21 7.10
C LYS A 299 -2.32 -3.47 7.90
N SER A 300 -3.60 -3.87 7.77
CA SER A 300 -4.72 -3.41 8.62
C SER A 300 -4.62 -1.91 8.97
N PRO A 301 -4.70 -1.03 7.95
CA PRO A 301 -4.44 0.40 8.12
C PRO A 301 -5.42 1.02 9.11
N LYS A 302 -4.94 2.01 9.86
CA LYS A 302 -5.71 2.64 10.94
C LYS A 302 -7.01 3.25 10.43
N HIS A 303 -6.95 3.87 9.25
CA HIS A 303 -8.09 4.57 8.65
C HIS A 303 -8.80 3.76 7.56
N SER A 304 -8.72 2.42 7.64
CA SER A 304 -9.38 1.51 6.70
C SER A 304 -10.86 1.84 6.52
N LYS A 305 -11.62 1.99 7.62
CA LYS A 305 -13.05 2.30 7.58
C LYS A 305 -13.34 3.68 6.98
N GLN A 306 -12.52 4.68 7.28
CA GLN A 306 -12.65 6.05 6.76
C GLN A 306 -12.41 6.09 5.26
N ILE A 307 -11.36 5.42 4.80
CA ILE A 307 -11.00 5.32 3.38
C ILE A 307 -12.05 4.53 2.61
N GLU A 308 -12.55 3.42 3.16
CA GLU A 308 -13.65 2.64 2.59
C GLU A 308 -14.93 3.47 2.48
N TYR A 309 -15.22 4.30 3.49
CA TYR A 309 -16.38 5.19 3.45
C TYR A 309 -16.24 6.30 2.40
N LEU A 310 -15.09 6.99 2.37
CA LEU A 310 -14.84 8.09 1.43
C LEU A 310 -14.73 7.59 -0.01
N SER A 311 -14.19 6.38 -0.23
CA SER A 311 -14.12 5.78 -1.56
C SER A 311 -15.50 5.54 -2.15
N ALA A 312 -16.46 5.09 -1.33
CA ALA A 312 -17.84 4.89 -1.74
C ALA A 312 -18.55 6.21 -2.12
N LEU A 313 -18.14 7.33 -1.50
CA LEU A 313 -18.69 8.66 -1.80
C LEU A 313 -18.00 9.38 -2.95
N HIS A 314 -16.80 8.93 -3.33
CA HIS A 314 -15.97 9.60 -4.30
C HIS A 314 -16.60 9.67 -5.70
N LYS A 315 -16.67 10.88 -6.27
CA LYS A 315 -17.13 11.13 -7.64
C LYS A 315 -16.03 10.83 -8.66
N HIS A 316 -15.65 9.56 -8.76
CA HIS A 316 -14.61 9.05 -9.67
C HIS A 316 -14.85 9.39 -11.15
N ASN A 317 -16.12 9.54 -11.55
CA ASN A 317 -16.52 9.92 -12.91
C ASN A 317 -16.22 11.41 -13.24
N ILE A 318 -15.95 12.23 -12.22
CA ILE A 318 -15.61 13.66 -12.38
C ILE A 318 -14.11 13.87 -12.18
N ILE A 319 -13.55 13.37 -11.07
CA ILE A 319 -12.12 13.45 -10.75
C ILE A 319 -11.64 12.05 -10.38
N LYS A 320 -10.59 11.57 -11.05
CA LYS A 320 -9.88 10.33 -10.67
C LYS A 320 -9.30 10.44 -9.26
N LEU A 321 -9.33 9.34 -8.51
CA LEU A 321 -8.72 9.26 -7.18
C LEU A 321 -7.25 9.70 -7.25
N ARG A 322 -6.84 10.54 -6.28
CA ARG A 322 -5.44 10.92 -6.14
C ARG A 322 -4.79 10.31 -4.91
N VAL A 323 -3.51 10.02 -5.05
CA VAL A 323 -2.65 9.36 -4.07
C VAL A 323 -1.44 10.25 -3.82
N VAL A 324 -1.10 10.43 -2.55
CA VAL A 324 0.14 11.09 -2.12
C VAL A 324 1.02 10.03 -1.46
N LYS A 325 2.28 9.87 -1.89
CA LYS A 325 3.17 8.81 -1.38
C LYS A 325 3.60 9.07 0.08
N LYS A 326 3.77 10.34 0.48
CA LYS A 326 4.30 10.70 1.80
C LYS A 326 3.55 11.87 2.48
N PRO A 327 2.87 11.64 3.64
CA PRO A 327 2.49 10.32 4.14
C PRO A 327 1.54 9.64 3.14
N PHE A 328 1.54 8.30 3.11
CA PHE A 328 0.66 7.58 2.20
C PHE A 328 -0.81 7.93 2.50
N SER A 329 -1.47 8.57 1.55
CA SER A 329 -2.77 9.22 1.75
C SER A 329 -3.53 9.38 0.44
N PHE A 330 -4.83 9.65 0.56
CA PHE A 330 -5.76 9.75 -0.54
C PHE A 330 -6.43 11.11 -0.54
N LEU A 331 -6.66 11.65 -1.73
CA LEU A 331 -7.48 12.84 -1.95
C LEU A 331 -8.75 12.44 -2.69
N PHE A 332 -9.87 12.54 -2.00
CA PHE A 332 -11.21 12.26 -2.50
C PHE A 332 -11.89 13.55 -2.93
N PHE A 333 -12.65 13.46 -4.01
CA PHE A 333 -13.56 14.52 -4.46
C PHE A 333 -15.01 14.10 -4.23
N LEU A 334 -15.75 14.94 -3.50
CA LEU A 334 -17.18 14.81 -3.24
C LEU A 334 -17.89 16.08 -3.71
N GLU A 335 -19.18 15.94 -4.01
CA GLU A 335 -20.01 17.04 -4.49
C GLU A 335 -21.43 16.91 -3.96
N ASN A 336 -21.98 18.02 -3.48
CA ASN A 336 -23.37 18.13 -3.04
C ASN A 336 -23.97 19.49 -3.44
N GLY A 337 -24.87 19.48 -4.42
CA GLY A 337 -25.41 20.71 -5.02
C GLY A 337 -24.29 21.57 -5.62
N ASP A 338 -24.17 22.81 -5.15
CA ASP A 338 -23.12 23.74 -5.55
C ASP A 338 -21.86 23.65 -4.70
N ASN A 339 -21.84 22.78 -3.68
CA ASN A 339 -20.67 22.59 -2.83
C ASN A 339 -19.77 21.48 -3.38
N GLN A 340 -18.50 21.79 -3.52
CA GLN A 340 -17.44 20.88 -3.94
C GLN A 340 -16.46 20.68 -2.80
N PHE A 341 -16.13 19.42 -2.50
CA PHE A 341 -15.29 19.06 -1.37
C PHE A 341 -14.10 18.24 -1.84
N PHE A 342 -12.90 18.71 -1.48
CA PHE A 342 -11.68 17.94 -1.58
C PHE A 342 -11.30 17.45 -0.19
N ILE A 343 -11.22 16.14 0.01
CA ILE A 343 -11.03 15.49 1.30
C ILE A 343 -9.72 14.70 1.28
N TRP A 344 -8.76 15.10 2.09
CA TRP A 344 -7.47 14.45 2.24
C TRP A 344 -7.44 13.58 3.50
N GLU A 345 -7.18 12.28 3.32
CA GLU A 345 -7.16 11.29 4.37
C GLU A 345 -5.90 10.43 4.32
N THR A 346 -5.25 10.23 5.47
CA THR A 346 -4.04 9.42 5.57
C THR A 346 -4.36 7.95 5.81
N LEU A 347 -3.54 7.03 5.29
CA LEU A 347 -3.78 5.59 5.47
C LEU A 347 -3.37 5.08 6.87
N PHE A 348 -2.23 5.56 7.37
CA PHE A 348 -1.62 5.08 8.62
C PHE A 348 -1.45 6.16 9.70
N GLY A 349 -1.85 7.41 9.40
CA GLY A 349 -1.65 8.54 10.29
C GLY A 349 -2.48 8.45 11.57
N THR A 350 -2.27 9.40 12.46
CA THR A 350 -3.17 9.71 13.58
C THR A 350 -3.72 11.13 13.47
N ASP A 351 -3.49 11.75 12.32
CA ASP A 351 -4.02 13.06 11.98
C ASP A 351 -5.53 12.97 11.76
N GLY A 352 -6.17 14.13 11.66
CA GLY A 352 -7.59 14.17 11.32
C GLY A 352 -7.79 14.20 9.79
N THR A 353 -9.00 13.93 9.33
CA THR A 353 -9.41 14.19 7.96
C THR A 353 -9.40 15.69 7.68
N TYR A 354 -8.77 16.08 6.58
CA TYR A 354 -8.69 17.47 6.14
C TYR A 354 -9.61 17.67 4.95
N LEU A 355 -10.38 18.75 4.94
CA LEU A 355 -11.27 19.04 3.82
C LEU A 355 -11.25 20.52 3.45
N TRP A 356 -11.40 20.77 2.15
CA TRP A 356 -11.54 22.10 1.58
C TRP A 356 -12.84 22.19 0.81
N LEU A 357 -13.59 23.26 1.06
CA LEU A 357 -14.84 23.58 0.38
C LEU A 357 -14.59 24.57 -0.76
N PHE A 358 -15.23 24.33 -1.89
CA PHE A 358 -15.33 25.27 -2.99
C PHE A 358 -16.79 25.37 -3.43
N MET A 359 -17.18 26.53 -3.94
CA MET A 359 -18.48 26.73 -4.57
C MET A 359 -18.34 26.51 -6.07
N LYS A 360 -19.32 25.83 -6.67
CA LYS A 360 -19.43 25.77 -8.13
C LYS A 360 -19.59 27.17 -8.69
N ASN A 361 -18.82 27.48 -9.72
CA ASN A 361 -19.09 28.64 -10.55
C ASN A 361 -20.24 28.29 -11.51
N PRO A 362 -21.34 29.07 -11.56
CA PRO A 362 -22.52 28.78 -12.39
C PRO A 362 -22.30 29.02 -13.91
N GLY A 363 -21.07 28.94 -14.40
CA GLY A 363 -20.70 29.17 -15.81
C GLY A 363 -20.92 27.95 -16.73
N GLU A 364 -20.47 28.03 -17.98
CA GLU A 364 -20.60 26.95 -18.96
C GLU A 364 -19.80 25.70 -18.56
N ALA A 365 -20.10 24.54 -19.16
CA ALA A 365 -19.41 23.28 -18.83
C ALA A 365 -17.88 23.32 -19.06
N SER A 366 -17.40 24.16 -19.98
CA SER A 366 -15.95 24.45 -20.16
C SER A 366 -15.35 25.15 -18.94
N ASP A 367 -16.09 26.06 -18.33
CA ASP A 367 -15.67 26.83 -17.15
C ASP A 367 -15.64 25.94 -15.91
N TYR A 368 -16.55 24.96 -15.82
CA TYR A 368 -16.59 23.99 -14.73
C TYR A 368 -15.33 23.11 -14.70
N LYS A 369 -14.88 22.60 -15.85
CA LYS A 369 -13.66 21.77 -15.93
C LYS A 369 -12.41 22.58 -15.60
N SER A 370 -12.32 23.82 -16.07
CA SER A 370 -11.20 24.71 -15.74
C SER A 370 -11.18 25.01 -14.24
N ALA A 371 -12.32 25.41 -13.67
CA ALA A 371 -12.45 25.70 -12.25
C ALA A 371 -12.08 24.48 -11.37
N LEU A 372 -12.49 23.26 -11.76
CA LEU A 372 -12.08 22.05 -11.05
C LEU A 372 -10.57 21.81 -11.09
N LYS A 373 -9.93 22.11 -12.22
CA LYS A 373 -8.47 22.01 -12.35
C LYS A 373 -7.78 23.04 -11.44
N ASP A 374 -8.25 24.28 -11.45
CA ASP A 374 -7.72 25.36 -10.62
C ASP A 374 -7.89 25.05 -9.13
N ASN A 375 -9.06 24.52 -8.73
CA ASN A 375 -9.31 24.04 -7.37
C ASN A 375 -8.35 22.90 -7.00
N LEU A 376 -8.14 21.92 -7.88
CA LEU A 376 -7.21 20.83 -7.62
C LEU A 376 -5.75 21.31 -7.49
N ASP A 377 -5.32 22.24 -8.33
CA ASP A 377 -3.96 22.80 -8.25
C ASP A 377 -3.79 23.64 -6.97
N SER A 378 -4.82 24.40 -6.56
CA SER A 378 -4.84 25.04 -5.24
C SER A 378 -4.71 24.04 -4.09
N ILE A 379 -5.37 22.88 -4.18
CA ILE A 379 -5.28 21.84 -3.15
C ILE A 379 -3.90 21.20 -3.10
N LYS A 380 -3.24 21.01 -4.24
CA LYS A 380 -1.85 20.56 -4.28
C LYS A 380 -0.96 21.53 -3.51
N ASP A 381 -1.10 22.83 -3.76
CA ASP A 381 -0.34 23.86 -3.04
C ASP A 381 -0.62 23.84 -1.53
N GLU A 382 -1.87 23.66 -1.12
CA GLU A 382 -2.24 23.54 0.31
C GLU A 382 -1.60 22.30 0.96
N ILE A 383 -1.61 21.16 0.29
CA ILE A 383 -0.95 19.92 0.77
C ILE A 383 0.56 20.11 0.83
N SER A 384 1.19 20.71 -0.19
CA SER A 384 2.62 21.03 -0.21
C SER A 384 3.01 22.01 0.91
N LYS A 385 2.16 22.98 1.22
CA LYS A 385 2.34 23.85 2.39
C LYS A 385 2.32 23.03 3.67
N ILE A 386 1.35 22.13 3.86
CA ILE A 386 1.28 21.26 5.04
C ILE A 386 2.54 20.39 5.18
N GLN A 387 3.02 19.81 4.09
CA GLN A 387 4.22 18.97 4.07
C GLN A 387 5.50 19.77 4.38
N SER A 388 5.67 20.94 3.78
CA SER A 388 6.89 21.76 3.94
C SER A 388 6.97 22.53 5.26
N GLN A 389 5.86 23.11 5.71
CA GLN A 389 5.83 23.98 6.90
C GLN A 389 5.40 23.26 8.18
N GLY A 390 4.84 22.06 8.04
CA GLY A 390 4.26 21.27 9.11
C GLY A 390 2.80 21.65 9.42
N ARG A 391 2.03 20.64 9.86
CA ARG A 391 0.59 20.74 10.15
C ARG A 391 0.24 21.82 11.16
N ILE A 392 1.02 21.99 12.22
CA ILE A 392 0.72 22.96 13.28
C ILE A 392 0.73 24.38 12.71
N ARG A 393 1.75 24.72 11.93
CA ARG A 393 1.89 26.05 11.33
C ARG A 393 0.82 26.29 10.28
N TYR A 394 0.44 25.26 9.53
CA TYR A 394 -0.70 25.32 8.63
C TYR A 394 -2.01 25.61 9.37
N LEU A 395 -2.32 24.85 10.43
CA LEU A 395 -3.58 25.01 11.19
C LEU A 395 -3.72 26.38 11.85
N LYS A 396 -2.60 27.02 12.24
CA LYS A 396 -2.59 28.40 12.75
C LYS A 396 -2.94 29.44 11.68
N ASN A 397 -2.66 29.16 10.41
CA ASN A 397 -2.86 30.07 9.29
C ASN A 397 -3.77 29.43 8.22
N ARG A 398 -4.75 28.63 8.65
CA ARG A 398 -5.61 27.85 7.74
C ARG A 398 -6.50 28.78 6.93
N PRO A 399 -6.80 28.47 5.66
CA PRO A 399 -7.73 29.26 4.87
C PRO A 399 -9.16 29.09 5.38
N GLU A 400 -10.03 30.05 5.05
CA GLU A 400 -11.42 30.07 5.53
C GLU A 400 -12.24 28.88 5.04
N ASN A 401 -11.91 28.35 3.87
CA ASN A 401 -12.60 27.21 3.28
C ASN A 401 -12.10 25.84 3.79
N PHE A 402 -11.16 25.81 4.72
CA PHE A 402 -10.60 24.59 5.28
C PHE A 402 -11.31 24.15 6.57
N ARG A 403 -11.55 22.85 6.71
CA ARG A 403 -11.98 22.22 7.96
C ARG A 403 -11.13 20.98 8.25
N ARG A 404 -11.02 20.65 9.54
CA ARG A 404 -10.38 19.44 10.04
C ARG A 404 -11.39 18.67 10.89
N ILE A 405 -11.52 17.38 10.64
CA ILE A 405 -12.31 16.46 11.46
C ILE A 405 -11.35 15.60 12.26
N PHE A 406 -11.52 15.55 13.57
CA PHE A 406 -10.67 14.74 14.44
C PHE A 406 -11.16 13.29 14.48
N HIS A 407 -10.20 12.37 14.63
CA HIS A 407 -10.50 10.97 14.84
C HIS A 407 -10.42 10.69 16.34
N ASP A 408 -11.46 10.09 16.91
CA ASP A 408 -11.39 9.49 18.23
C ASP A 408 -11.21 7.99 18.08
N TYR A 409 -10.08 7.45 18.53
CA TYR A 409 -9.81 6.00 18.50
C TYR A 409 -10.06 5.33 19.86
N ASN A 410 -10.37 6.11 20.90
CA ASN A 410 -10.60 5.61 22.24
C ASN A 410 -12.08 5.27 22.47
N GLU A 411 -12.98 5.93 21.75
CA GLU A 411 -14.41 5.64 21.79
C GLU A 411 -14.77 4.46 20.88
N LYS A 412 -15.66 3.58 21.38
CA LYS A 412 -16.18 2.45 20.60
C LYS A 412 -16.87 2.90 19.31
N ASP A 413 -17.44 4.10 19.33
CA ASP A 413 -18.22 4.68 18.23
C ASP A 413 -17.45 5.78 17.48
N GLY A 414 -16.14 5.92 17.70
CA GLY A 414 -15.35 7.03 17.14
C GLY A 414 -15.36 7.10 15.60
N PHE A 415 -15.52 5.97 14.91
CA PHE A 415 -15.77 5.96 13.47
C PHE A 415 -17.15 6.52 13.10
N GLU A 416 -18.22 6.17 13.83
CA GLU A 416 -19.55 6.71 13.55
C GLU A 416 -19.63 8.20 13.88
N THR A 417 -18.98 8.65 14.96
CA THR A 417 -18.83 10.10 15.27
C THR A 417 -18.13 10.84 14.13
N TRP A 418 -17.01 10.30 13.65
CA TRP A 418 -16.29 10.85 12.50
C TRP A 418 -17.15 10.90 11.23
N LYS A 419 -17.87 9.81 10.94
CA LYS A 419 -18.74 9.68 9.77
C LYS A 419 -19.91 10.65 9.82
N ASN A 420 -20.50 10.85 10.99
CA ASN A 420 -21.56 11.84 11.19
C ASN A 420 -21.01 13.26 10.95
N ALA A 421 -19.81 13.57 11.43
CA ALA A 421 -19.18 14.87 11.16
C ALA A 421 -18.90 15.11 9.66
N ILE A 422 -18.47 14.08 8.92
CA ILE A 422 -18.36 14.15 7.45
C ILE A 422 -19.72 14.45 6.82
N ASN A 423 -20.76 13.73 7.24
CA ASN A 423 -22.10 13.84 6.67
C ASN A 423 -22.74 15.19 6.94
N GLU A 424 -22.58 15.73 8.15
CA GLU A 424 -23.06 17.06 8.50
C GLU A 424 -22.40 18.15 7.66
N LEU A 425 -21.11 18.02 7.35
CA LEU A 425 -20.37 19.00 6.55
C LEU A 425 -20.62 18.87 5.04
N VAL A 426 -20.85 17.65 4.55
CA VAL A 426 -20.80 17.36 3.12
C VAL A 426 -22.16 16.98 2.54
N LEU A 427 -23.03 16.31 3.30
CA LEU A 427 -24.25 15.68 2.80
C LEU A 427 -25.54 16.39 3.21
N ILE A 428 -25.51 17.26 4.21
CA ILE A 428 -26.68 18.07 4.57
C ILE A 428 -26.70 19.32 3.67
N PRO A 429 -27.78 19.58 2.91
CA PRO A 429 -27.95 20.83 2.18
C PRO A 429 -27.99 22.00 3.17
N ALA A 430 -27.25 23.07 2.87
CA ALA A 430 -27.27 24.31 3.66
C ALA A 430 -28.65 24.98 3.64
#